data_AF-A0A3D4EFD5-F1
#
_entry.id   AF-A0A3D4EFD5-F1
#
_cell.length_a   1.000
_cell.length_b   1.000
_cell.length_c   1.000
_cell.angle_alpha   90.00
_cell.angle_beta   90.00
_cell.angle_gamma   90.00
#
_symmetry.space_group_name_H-M   'P 1'
#
loop_
_entity.id
_entity.type
_entity.pdbx_description
1 polymer ?
#
loop_
_entity_poly.entity_id
_entity_poly.type
_entity_poly.pdbx_seq_one_letter_code
_entity_poly.pdbx_strand_id
1 'polypeptide(L)'
;MKKTDDAIRKLALKMIALHNFSYASLADAKKTVRFGGFEHCFDALSLCEYSSTLNERQKSKLHQYRNEYINKLDSEKRKCRGEYEVLFHFLQLSSYPYRDFLIRKEVRPDFVLEGITKVGIEVLEFTTSQFAIMKNIANRNFGKGKTAEEIHAAAREKHGKNAEQFDYLDIGGVTAVSQKGLTDEDQKMQKFSEDLFAKWQKYKDMISEFDEFIVLCDARFAGFSDKEDCDSIMEILELLDPNITGMAVCILYYEGENTSLSRYSL
;
A
#
# COMPACT_ATOMS: atom_id res chain seq x y z
N MET A 1 2.51 -27.64 18.54
CA MET A 1 2.80 -26.25 18.15
C MET A 1 3.99 -26.10 17.17
N LYS A 2 5.19 -26.65 17.43
CA LYS A 2 6.36 -26.53 16.52
C LYS A 2 6.10 -26.98 15.07
N LYS A 3 5.48 -28.16 14.88
CA LYS A 3 5.20 -28.70 13.52
C LYS A 3 4.30 -27.80 12.66
N THR A 4 3.33 -27.12 13.26
CA THR A 4 2.43 -26.19 12.55
C THR A 4 3.16 -24.92 12.17
N ASP A 5 4.01 -24.40 13.06
CA ASP A 5 4.84 -23.22 12.81
C ASP A 5 5.82 -23.44 11.65
N ASP A 6 6.51 -24.59 11.66
CA ASP A 6 7.39 -25.02 10.57
C ASP A 6 6.63 -25.13 9.23
N ALA A 7 5.35 -25.53 9.27
CA ALA A 7 4.53 -25.62 8.07
C ALA A 7 4.17 -24.24 7.49
N ILE A 8 3.80 -23.28 8.34
CA ILE A 8 3.52 -21.89 7.92
C ILE A 8 4.80 -21.22 7.39
N ARG A 9 5.95 -21.46 8.02
CA ARG A 9 7.24 -20.97 7.54
C ARG A 9 7.59 -21.54 6.16
N LYS A 10 7.38 -22.84 5.94
CA LYS A 10 7.58 -23.48 4.62
C LYS A 10 6.61 -22.94 3.57
N LEU A 11 5.36 -22.66 3.94
CA LEU A 11 4.41 -21.99 3.05
C LEU A 11 4.93 -20.61 2.64
N ALA A 12 5.38 -19.79 3.60
CA ALA A 12 5.94 -18.47 3.32
C ALA A 12 7.12 -18.55 2.34
N LEU A 13 8.06 -19.47 2.57
CA LEU A 13 9.20 -19.69 1.67
C LEU A 13 8.77 -20.09 0.25
N LYS A 14 7.73 -20.91 0.11
CA LYS A 14 7.17 -21.24 -1.22
C LYS A 14 6.53 -20.04 -1.90
N MET A 15 5.78 -19.21 -1.17
CA MET A 15 5.19 -17.99 -1.72
C MET A 15 6.29 -17.03 -2.21
N ILE A 16 7.33 -16.86 -1.38
CA ILE A 16 8.50 -16.03 -1.69
C ILE A 16 9.21 -16.53 -2.95
N ALA A 17 9.39 -17.85 -3.10
CA ALA A 17 10.03 -18.43 -4.28
C ALA A 17 9.21 -18.26 -5.57
N LEU A 18 7.89 -18.07 -5.47
CA LEU A 18 7.00 -17.84 -6.59
C LEU A 18 6.82 -16.35 -6.92
N HIS A 19 7.20 -15.46 -6.00
CA HIS A 19 7.09 -14.02 -6.19
C HIS A 19 8.05 -13.53 -7.26
N ASN A 20 7.50 -12.85 -8.26
CA ASN A 20 8.26 -12.25 -9.36
C ASN A 20 7.41 -11.14 -10.00
N PHE A 21 8.06 -10.14 -10.59
CA PHE A 21 7.43 -9.04 -11.32
C PHE A 21 7.26 -9.32 -12.82
N SER A 22 7.56 -10.53 -13.28
CA SER A 22 7.49 -10.92 -14.70
C SER A 22 6.11 -11.39 -15.16
N TYR A 23 5.10 -11.41 -14.29
CA TYR A 23 3.75 -11.82 -14.68
C TYR A 23 3.04 -10.69 -15.44
N ALA A 24 2.35 -11.05 -16.51
CA ALA A 24 1.70 -10.08 -17.39
C ALA A 24 0.25 -9.78 -16.98
N SER A 25 -0.34 -10.49 -16.02
CA SER A 25 -1.71 -10.27 -15.54
C SER A 25 -1.88 -10.79 -14.11
N LEU A 26 -2.96 -10.38 -13.42
CA LEU A 26 -3.32 -10.96 -12.13
C LEU A 26 -3.68 -12.45 -12.24
N ALA A 27 -4.27 -12.87 -13.36
CA ALA A 27 -4.59 -14.27 -13.61
C ALA A 27 -3.31 -15.12 -13.68
N ASP A 28 -2.28 -14.65 -14.39
CA ASP A 28 -0.99 -15.32 -14.49
C ASP A 28 -0.23 -15.34 -13.16
N ALA A 29 -0.36 -14.26 -12.38
CA ALA A 29 0.26 -14.11 -11.08
C ALA A 29 -0.45 -14.93 -9.99
N LYS A 30 -1.69 -15.36 -10.19
CA LYS A 30 -2.44 -16.17 -9.22
C LYS A 30 -1.79 -17.54 -9.02
N LYS A 31 -1.39 -17.83 -7.78
CA LYS A 31 -0.78 -19.11 -7.39
C LYS A 31 -1.52 -19.74 -6.23
N THR A 32 -1.60 -21.06 -6.26
CA THR A 32 -2.14 -21.87 -5.17
C THR A 32 -1.06 -22.79 -4.65
N VAL A 33 -0.76 -22.69 -3.36
CA VAL A 33 0.16 -23.60 -2.68
C VAL A 33 -0.64 -24.49 -1.74
N ARG A 34 -0.51 -25.81 -1.96
CA ARG A 34 -1.04 -26.84 -1.06
C ARG A 34 0.10 -27.41 -0.22
N PHE A 35 0.01 -27.26 1.10
CA PHE A 35 1.05 -27.75 1.99
C PHE A 35 0.50 -28.10 3.38
N GLY A 36 0.78 -29.31 3.86
CA GLY A 36 0.46 -29.70 5.24
C GLY A 36 -1.04 -29.64 5.59
N GLY A 37 -1.92 -29.88 4.62
CA GLY A 37 -3.37 -29.76 4.79
C GLY A 37 -3.92 -28.33 4.62
N PHE A 38 -3.05 -27.35 4.37
CA PHE A 38 -3.46 -25.99 4.03
C PHE A 38 -3.53 -25.80 2.52
N GLU A 39 -4.52 -25.02 2.09
CA GLU A 39 -4.56 -24.42 0.77
C GLU A 39 -4.51 -22.91 0.92
N HIS A 40 -3.57 -22.27 0.22
CA HIS A 40 -3.42 -20.82 0.22
C HIS A 40 -3.28 -20.34 -1.22
N CYS A 41 -4.21 -19.49 -1.64
CA CYS A 41 -4.25 -18.87 -2.95
C CYS A 41 -3.87 -17.39 -2.81
N PHE A 42 -2.87 -16.95 -3.57
CA PHE A 42 -2.32 -15.61 -3.46
C PHE A 42 -1.86 -15.07 -4.81
N ASP A 43 -1.65 -13.78 -4.88
CA ASP A 43 -1.12 -13.07 -6.03
C ASP A 43 0.41 -12.97 -5.94
N ALA A 44 1.12 -13.48 -6.94
CA ALA A 44 2.58 -13.52 -6.92
C ALA A 44 3.26 -12.18 -7.21
N LEU A 45 2.53 -11.15 -7.66
CA LEU A 45 3.05 -9.78 -7.84
C LEU A 45 3.06 -9.02 -6.50
N SER A 46 1.94 -9.04 -5.78
CA SER A 46 1.69 -8.28 -4.55
C SER A 46 1.89 -9.08 -3.25
N LEU A 47 1.85 -10.42 -3.36
CA LEU A 47 1.70 -11.37 -2.25
C LEU A 47 0.33 -11.33 -1.56
N CYS A 48 -0.67 -10.62 -2.09
CA CYS A 48 -2.00 -10.53 -1.47
C CYS A 48 -2.77 -11.86 -1.54
N GLU A 49 -3.60 -12.12 -0.53
CA GLU A 49 -4.40 -13.34 -0.42
C GLU A 49 -5.66 -13.22 -1.30
N TYR A 50 -5.94 -14.25 -2.09
CA TYR A 50 -7.26 -14.45 -2.72
C TYR A 50 -8.15 -15.32 -1.84
N SER A 51 -7.58 -16.39 -1.27
CA SER A 51 -8.29 -17.30 -0.36
C SER A 51 -7.31 -18.14 0.44
N SER A 52 -7.74 -18.63 1.59
CA SER A 52 -6.88 -19.39 2.50
C SER A 52 -7.68 -20.23 3.47
N THR A 53 -7.22 -21.45 3.73
CA THR A 53 -7.76 -22.32 4.79
C THR A 53 -7.10 -22.06 6.15
N LEU A 54 -6.22 -21.05 6.24
CA LEU A 54 -5.54 -20.68 7.49
C LEU A 54 -6.50 -19.91 8.40
N ASN A 55 -6.43 -20.18 9.71
CA ASN A 55 -7.09 -19.32 10.71
C ASN A 55 -6.29 -18.05 10.99
N GLU A 56 -6.91 -17.09 11.68
CA GLU A 56 -6.31 -15.78 11.96
C GLU A 56 -4.93 -15.85 12.61
N ARG A 57 -4.74 -16.71 13.62
CA ARG A 57 -3.43 -16.88 14.26
C ARG A 57 -2.36 -17.36 13.28
N GLN A 58 -2.73 -18.24 12.35
CA GLN A 58 -1.82 -18.73 11.30
C GLN A 58 -1.56 -17.65 10.24
N LYS A 59 -2.57 -16.85 9.88
CA LYS A 59 -2.41 -15.70 8.97
C LYS A 59 -1.46 -14.65 9.56
N SER A 60 -1.59 -14.31 10.85
CA SER A 60 -0.65 -13.38 11.51
C SER A 60 0.80 -13.88 11.43
N LYS A 61 1.03 -15.18 11.63
CA LYS A 61 2.37 -15.78 11.49
C LYS A 61 2.88 -15.78 10.06
N LEU A 62 2.03 -16.10 9.09
CA LEU A 62 2.39 -16.04 7.68
C LEU A 62 2.77 -14.61 7.28
N HIS A 63 2.01 -13.62 7.74
CA HIS A 63 2.29 -12.19 7.54
C HIS A 63 3.65 -11.80 8.13
N GLN A 64 3.97 -12.25 9.35
CA GLN A 64 5.28 -12.01 9.97
C GLN A 64 6.43 -12.54 9.09
N TYR A 65 6.39 -13.81 8.67
CA TYR A 65 7.45 -14.39 7.83
C TYR A 65 7.57 -13.72 6.45
N ARG A 66 6.44 -13.29 5.86
CA ARG A 66 6.45 -12.51 4.61
C ARG A 66 7.12 -11.15 4.82
N ASN A 67 6.80 -10.45 5.90
CA ASN A 67 7.41 -9.15 6.21
C ASN A 67 8.91 -9.24 6.44
N GLU A 68 9.40 -10.32 7.07
CA GLU A 68 10.84 -10.58 7.18
C GLU A 68 11.53 -10.67 5.82
N TYR A 69 10.86 -11.24 4.81
CA TYR A 69 11.37 -11.27 3.44
C TYR A 69 11.31 -9.91 2.75
N ILE A 70 10.16 -9.23 2.84
CA ILE A 70 9.96 -7.91 2.21
C ILE A 70 10.97 -6.89 2.75
N ASN A 71 11.29 -6.95 4.03
CA ASN A 71 12.28 -6.10 4.67
C ASN A 71 13.72 -6.36 4.19
N LYS A 72 13.98 -7.51 3.54
CA LYS A 72 15.26 -7.84 2.90
C LYS A 72 15.32 -7.44 1.43
N LEU A 73 14.19 -7.11 0.80
CA LEU A 73 14.18 -6.53 -0.54
C LEU A 73 14.83 -5.14 -0.52
N ASP A 74 15.49 -4.80 -1.63
CA ASP A 74 15.92 -3.44 -1.89
C ASP A 74 14.73 -2.46 -1.95
N SER A 75 15.02 -1.16 -1.86
CA SER A 75 13.98 -0.13 -1.76
C SER A 75 13.06 -0.10 -2.98
N GLU A 76 13.62 -0.29 -4.18
CA GLU A 76 12.87 -0.23 -5.44
C GLU A 76 11.91 -1.41 -5.57
N LYS A 77 12.38 -2.64 -5.29
CA LYS A 77 11.50 -3.81 -5.30
C LYS A 77 10.42 -3.74 -4.24
N ARG A 78 10.74 -3.18 -3.07
CA ARG A 78 9.75 -2.98 -2.01
C ARG A 78 8.68 -1.98 -2.42
N LYS A 79 9.09 -0.86 -3.02
CA LYS A 79 8.19 0.16 -3.59
C LYS A 79 7.30 -0.44 -4.68
N CYS A 80 7.91 -1.12 -5.65
CA CYS A 80 7.20 -1.78 -6.75
C CYS A 80 6.19 -2.81 -6.25
N ARG A 81 6.56 -3.67 -5.28
CA ARG A 81 5.62 -4.60 -4.63
C ARG A 81 4.47 -3.87 -3.95
N GLY A 82 4.73 -2.74 -3.28
CA GLY A 82 3.71 -1.89 -2.67
C GLY A 82 2.73 -1.35 -3.71
N GLU A 83 3.23 -0.85 -4.84
CA GLU A 83 2.40 -0.38 -5.96
C GLU A 83 1.52 -1.51 -6.53
N TYR A 84 2.07 -2.72 -6.69
CA TYR A 84 1.29 -3.89 -7.11
C TYR A 84 0.23 -4.31 -6.08
N GLU A 85 0.48 -4.12 -4.78
CA GLU A 85 -0.54 -4.35 -3.75
C GLU A 85 -1.70 -3.37 -3.89
N VAL A 86 -1.43 -2.08 -4.11
CA VAL A 86 -2.47 -1.07 -4.34
C VAL A 86 -3.26 -1.41 -5.60
N LEU A 87 -2.56 -1.73 -6.70
CA LEU A 87 -3.19 -2.16 -7.95
C LEU A 87 -4.04 -3.43 -7.76
N PHE A 88 -3.56 -4.42 -7.00
CA PHE A 88 -4.31 -5.63 -6.70
C PHE A 88 -5.65 -5.30 -6.05
N HIS A 89 -5.66 -4.51 -4.99
CA HIS A 89 -6.89 -4.14 -4.29
C HIS A 89 -7.84 -3.34 -5.19
N PHE A 90 -7.31 -2.38 -5.95
CA PHE A 90 -8.07 -1.65 -6.96
C PHE A 90 -8.75 -2.60 -7.95
N LEU A 91 -8.03 -3.58 -8.50
CA LEU A 91 -8.57 -4.53 -9.48
C LEU A 91 -9.56 -5.54 -8.86
N GLN A 92 -9.42 -5.87 -7.57
CA GLN A 92 -10.40 -6.70 -6.86
C GLN A 92 -11.72 -5.95 -6.58
N LEU A 93 -11.62 -4.67 -6.25
CA LEU A 93 -12.77 -3.81 -5.89
C LEU A 93 -13.43 -3.16 -7.10
N SER A 94 -12.68 -2.94 -8.17
CA SER A 94 -13.22 -2.42 -9.41
C SER A 94 -14.16 -3.44 -10.04
N SER A 95 -15.39 -3.01 -10.30
CA SER A 95 -16.29 -3.67 -11.24
C SER A 95 -15.55 -3.94 -12.55
N TYR A 96 -15.91 -5.04 -13.23
CA TYR A 96 -15.47 -5.40 -14.59
C TYR A 96 -15.26 -4.14 -15.46
N PRO A 97 -14.07 -3.91 -16.08
CA PRO A 97 -13.51 -4.82 -17.09
C PRO A 97 -12.01 -5.18 -16.98
N TYR A 98 -11.28 -4.69 -15.98
CA TYR A 98 -9.80 -4.79 -15.98
C TYR A 98 -9.22 -6.16 -15.63
N ARG A 99 -10.06 -7.16 -15.31
CA ARG A 99 -9.60 -8.46 -14.78
C ARG A 99 -8.72 -9.24 -15.74
N ASP A 100 -8.97 -9.08 -17.04
CA ASP A 100 -8.25 -9.78 -18.11
C ASP A 100 -7.21 -8.89 -18.80
N PHE A 101 -6.96 -7.67 -18.28
CA PHE A 101 -6.02 -6.75 -18.89
C PHE A 101 -4.58 -7.21 -18.62
N LEU A 102 -3.72 -6.99 -19.60
CA LEU A 102 -2.28 -7.12 -19.43
C LEU A 102 -1.76 -5.95 -18.61
N ILE A 103 -0.94 -6.23 -17.62
CA ILE A 103 -0.31 -5.26 -16.73
C ILE A 103 1.12 -5.05 -17.19
N ARG A 104 1.47 -3.83 -17.56
CA ARG A 104 2.85 -3.40 -17.80
C ARG A 104 3.27 -2.41 -16.73
N LYS A 105 4.39 -2.68 -16.04
CA LYS A 105 5.04 -1.69 -15.18
C LYS A 105 5.87 -0.79 -16.08
N GLU A 106 5.59 0.51 -16.02
CA GLU A 106 6.30 1.53 -16.78
C GLU A 106 6.99 2.52 -15.83
N VAL A 107 7.83 3.38 -16.42
CA VAL A 107 8.46 4.49 -15.69
C VAL A 107 7.46 5.63 -15.46
N ARG A 108 6.56 5.85 -16.43
CA ARG A 108 5.55 6.90 -16.41
C ARG A 108 4.41 6.57 -17.39
N PRO A 109 3.15 6.38 -16.95
CA PRO A 109 2.70 6.25 -15.55
C PRO A 109 3.26 4.98 -14.89
N ASP A 110 2.95 4.74 -13.62
CA ASP A 110 3.44 3.53 -12.93
C ASP A 110 3.00 2.23 -13.61
N PHE A 111 1.76 2.14 -14.05
CA PHE A 111 1.24 0.98 -14.78
C PHE A 111 0.49 1.40 -16.03
N VAL A 112 0.57 0.55 -17.05
CA VAL A 112 -0.34 0.58 -18.19
C VAL A 112 -1.10 -0.73 -18.20
N LEU A 113 -2.43 -0.64 -18.16
CA LEU A 113 -3.32 -1.78 -18.36
C LEU A 113 -3.75 -1.79 -19.84
N GLU A 114 -3.46 -2.89 -20.53
CA GLU A 114 -3.79 -3.07 -21.94
C GLU A 114 -4.82 -4.19 -22.11
N GLY A 115 -5.97 -3.84 -22.70
CA GLY A 115 -7.02 -4.78 -23.06
C GLY A 115 -7.81 -4.26 -24.24
N ILE A 116 -9.14 -4.18 -24.10
CA ILE A 116 -10.01 -3.51 -25.07
C ILE A 116 -9.79 -1.99 -25.10
N THR A 117 -9.26 -1.45 -24.01
CA THR A 117 -8.84 -0.05 -23.84
C THR A 117 -7.44 -0.02 -23.24
N LYS A 118 -6.77 1.11 -23.36
CA LYS A 118 -5.47 1.40 -22.78
C LYS A 118 -5.65 2.35 -21.61
N VAL A 119 -5.36 1.88 -20.40
CA VAL A 119 -5.54 2.64 -19.16
C VAL A 119 -4.19 2.94 -18.53
N GLY A 120 -3.90 4.21 -18.28
CA GLY A 120 -2.74 4.63 -17.51
C GLY A 120 -3.07 4.70 -16.03
N ILE A 121 -2.24 4.14 -15.15
CA ILE A 121 -2.41 4.20 -13.70
C ILE A 121 -1.14 4.73 -13.05
N GLU A 122 -1.24 5.89 -12.40
CA GLU A 122 -0.20 6.42 -11.52
C GLU A 122 -0.57 6.13 -10.07
N VAL A 123 0.36 5.55 -9.30
CA VAL A 123 0.13 5.32 -7.87
C VAL A 123 0.59 6.54 -7.06
N LEU A 124 -0.21 6.93 -6.08
CA LEU A 124 0.10 7.99 -5.13
C LEU A 124 -0.12 7.49 -3.70
N GLU A 125 0.93 7.41 -2.88
CA GLU A 125 0.77 7.12 -1.44
C GLU A 125 0.37 8.41 -0.71
N PHE A 126 -0.79 8.43 -0.07
CA PHE A 126 -1.14 9.50 0.85
C PHE A 126 -0.37 9.32 2.15
N THR A 127 0.63 10.18 2.34
CA THR A 127 1.50 10.13 3.50
C THR A 127 1.86 11.54 3.98
N THR A 128 1.94 11.72 5.29
CA THR A 128 2.51 12.95 5.88
C THR A 128 3.99 12.77 6.15
N SER A 129 4.74 13.86 6.23
CA SER A 129 6.16 13.82 6.58
C SER A 129 6.41 13.12 7.92
N GLN A 130 5.54 13.38 8.90
CA GLN A 130 5.57 12.74 10.22
C GLN A 130 5.31 11.24 10.12
N PHE A 131 4.28 10.81 9.37
CA PHE A 131 3.98 9.39 9.19
C PHE A 131 5.11 8.65 8.47
N ALA A 132 5.70 9.26 7.44
CA ALA A 132 6.85 8.71 6.73
C ALA A 132 8.07 8.48 7.64
N ILE A 133 8.34 9.43 8.56
CA ILE A 133 9.41 9.28 9.56
C ILE A 133 9.07 8.15 10.54
N MET A 134 7.85 8.14 11.09
CA MET A 134 7.38 7.10 12.02
C MET A 134 7.50 5.70 11.39
N LYS A 135 7.02 5.52 10.16
CA LYS A 135 7.12 4.28 9.38
C LYS A 135 8.58 3.86 9.19
N ASN A 136 9.50 4.81 8.98
CA ASN A 136 10.93 4.52 8.86
C ASN A 136 11.55 4.03 10.18
N ILE A 137 11.19 4.67 11.30
CA ILE A 137 11.62 4.27 12.64
C ILE A 137 11.08 2.87 12.97
N ALA A 138 9.78 2.64 12.75
CA ALA A 138 9.14 1.34 12.98
C ALA A 138 9.81 0.23 12.16
N ASN A 139 9.95 0.41 10.84
CA ASN A 139 10.55 -0.61 9.95
C ASN A 139 12.00 -0.98 10.30
N ARG A 140 12.75 -0.04 10.90
CA ARG A 140 14.14 -0.30 11.30
C ARG A 140 14.26 -1.13 12.57
N ASN A 141 13.24 -1.12 13.41
CA ASN A 141 13.34 -1.59 14.79
C ASN A 141 12.31 -2.67 15.17
N PHE A 142 11.19 -2.77 14.46
CA PHE A 142 10.14 -3.74 14.73
C PHE A 142 10.67 -5.18 14.61
N GLY A 143 10.34 -6.03 15.60
CA GLY A 143 10.75 -7.43 15.63
C GLY A 143 12.23 -7.68 15.95
N LYS A 144 13.00 -6.65 16.34
CA LYS A 144 14.42 -6.78 16.70
C LYS A 144 14.69 -6.89 18.20
N GLY A 145 13.65 -6.91 19.03
CA GLY A 145 13.78 -7.02 20.49
C GLY A 145 14.47 -5.84 21.15
N LYS A 146 14.49 -4.68 20.48
CA LYS A 146 15.01 -3.43 21.03
C LYS A 146 13.99 -2.79 21.99
N THR A 147 14.47 -2.02 22.95
CA THR A 147 13.63 -1.24 23.88
C THR A 147 13.23 0.12 23.31
N ALA A 148 12.27 0.79 23.95
CA ALA A 148 11.87 2.15 23.63
C ALA A 148 13.05 3.14 23.62
N GLU A 149 13.94 3.04 24.61
CA GLU A 149 15.12 3.89 24.73
C GLU A 149 16.10 3.68 23.57
N GLU A 150 16.38 2.43 23.21
CA GLU A 150 17.29 2.11 22.09
C GLU A 150 16.74 2.59 20.75
N ILE A 151 15.41 2.51 20.58
CA ILE A 151 14.72 2.95 19.36
C ILE A 151 14.72 4.48 19.29
N HIS A 152 14.44 5.16 20.40
CA HIS A 152 14.49 6.61 20.49
C HIS A 152 15.90 7.16 20.21
N ALA A 153 16.94 6.56 20.80
CA ALA A 153 18.33 6.93 20.55
C ALA A 153 18.69 6.82 19.06
N ALA A 154 18.36 5.69 18.43
CA ALA A 154 18.60 5.48 17.00
C ALA A 154 17.76 6.41 16.11
N ALA A 155 16.52 6.72 16.51
CA ALA A 155 15.67 7.67 15.81
C ALA A 155 16.27 9.09 15.88
N ARG A 156 16.74 9.51 17.05
CA ARG A 156 17.38 10.82 17.27
C ARG A 156 18.69 10.96 16.50
N GLU A 157 19.51 9.91 16.45
CA GLU A 157 20.74 9.89 15.64
C GLU A 157 20.44 10.18 14.17
N LYS A 158 19.37 9.58 13.62
CA LYS A 158 19.05 9.69 12.19
C LYS A 158 18.17 10.87 11.81
N HIS A 159 17.20 11.21 12.65
CA HIS A 159 16.13 12.18 12.35
C HIS A 159 16.24 13.45 13.20
N GLY A 160 17.22 13.54 14.10
CA GLY A 160 17.45 14.73 14.94
C GLY A 160 16.23 15.09 15.77
N LYS A 161 15.89 16.39 15.78
CA LYS A 161 14.75 16.92 16.55
C LYS A 161 13.39 16.35 16.11
N ASN A 162 13.27 15.86 14.88
CA ASN A 162 12.00 15.28 14.40
C ASN A 162 11.68 13.97 15.13
N ALA A 163 12.68 13.27 15.69
CA ALA A 163 12.44 12.08 16.50
C ALA A 163 11.69 12.38 17.80
N GLU A 164 11.74 13.63 18.28
CA GLU A 164 11.07 14.05 19.52
C GLU A 164 9.57 14.25 19.36
N GLN A 165 9.05 14.23 18.12
CA GLN A 165 7.62 14.31 17.78
C GLN A 165 6.88 12.98 17.96
N PHE A 166 7.57 11.94 18.42
CA PHE A 166 6.99 10.60 18.61
C PHE A 166 7.12 10.16 20.07
N ASP A 167 6.16 9.35 20.51
CA ASP A 167 6.22 8.58 21.74
C ASP A 167 6.77 7.19 21.44
N TYR A 168 7.53 6.64 22.39
CA TYR A 168 8.16 5.33 22.32
C TYR A 168 7.77 4.57 23.57
N LEU A 169 7.06 3.45 23.43
CA LEU A 169 6.44 2.75 24.54
C LEU A 169 6.72 1.25 24.46
N ASP A 170 7.23 0.66 25.53
CA ASP A 170 7.38 -0.79 25.64
C ASP A 170 6.08 -1.41 26.17
N ILE A 171 5.36 -2.13 25.31
CA ILE A 171 4.07 -2.74 25.62
C ILE A 171 4.17 -4.25 25.37
N GLY A 172 4.02 -5.06 26.43
CA GLY A 172 3.98 -6.52 26.31
C GLY A 172 5.26 -7.14 25.71
N GLY A 173 6.41 -6.51 25.92
CA GLY A 173 7.69 -6.95 25.35
C GLY A 173 7.93 -6.52 23.90
N VAL A 174 7.11 -5.62 23.37
CA VAL A 174 7.25 -5.03 22.03
C VAL A 174 7.26 -3.51 22.16
N THR A 175 8.19 -2.83 21.48
CA THR A 175 8.16 -1.36 21.41
C THR A 175 7.20 -0.87 20.34
N ALA A 176 6.30 0.02 20.73
CA ALA A 176 5.44 0.80 19.86
C ALA A 176 6.01 2.21 19.66
N VAL A 177 5.75 2.79 18.49
CA VAL A 177 6.06 4.19 18.16
C VAL A 177 4.77 4.84 17.69
N SER A 178 4.40 5.97 18.28
CA SER A 178 3.21 6.75 17.90
C SER A 178 3.56 8.23 17.76
N GLN A 179 2.76 8.98 16.99
CA GLN A 179 2.88 10.44 16.96
C GLN A 179 2.46 11.05 18.30
N LYS A 180 3.14 12.12 18.70
CA LYS A 180 2.75 12.95 19.84
C LYS A 180 1.71 13.97 19.42
N GLY A 181 0.68 14.13 20.25
CA GLY A 181 -0.32 15.17 20.10
C GLY A 181 -1.42 14.84 19.09
N LEU A 182 -2.19 15.87 18.72
CA LEU A 182 -3.28 15.77 17.76
C LEU A 182 -2.75 16.04 16.35
N THR A 183 -3.30 15.34 15.37
CA THR A 183 -3.08 15.64 13.94
C THR A 183 -4.07 16.71 13.52
N ASP A 184 -3.58 17.71 12.78
CA ASP A 184 -4.44 18.68 12.10
C ASP A 184 -4.97 18.03 10.81
N GLU A 185 -6.22 17.58 10.87
CA GLU A 185 -6.86 16.87 9.76
C GLU A 185 -7.09 17.80 8.56
N ASP A 186 -7.39 19.08 8.77
CA ASP A 186 -7.59 20.03 7.67
C ASP A 186 -6.30 20.23 6.86
N GLN A 187 -5.17 20.42 7.55
CA GLN A 187 -3.86 20.53 6.88
C GLN A 187 -3.49 19.24 6.13
N LYS A 188 -3.88 18.08 6.67
CA LYS A 188 -3.63 16.78 6.06
C LYS A 188 -4.46 16.61 4.78
N MET A 189 -5.75 16.95 4.80
CA MET A 189 -6.61 16.90 3.62
C MET A 189 -6.14 17.90 2.55
N GLN A 190 -5.74 19.11 2.96
CA GLN A 190 -5.16 20.09 2.04
C GLN A 190 -3.89 19.54 1.37
N LYS A 191 -2.99 18.95 2.14
CA LYS A 191 -1.77 18.33 1.59
C LYS A 191 -2.08 17.24 0.56
N PHE A 192 -3.02 16.34 0.84
CA PHE A 192 -3.36 15.26 -0.09
C PHE A 192 -3.98 15.78 -1.39
N SER A 193 -4.76 16.85 -1.30
CA SER A 193 -5.30 17.56 -2.46
C SER A 193 -4.20 18.22 -3.28
N GLU A 194 -3.22 18.86 -2.64
CA GLU A 194 -2.05 19.42 -3.30
C GLU A 194 -1.18 18.34 -3.99
N ASP A 195 -0.99 17.18 -3.35
CA ASP A 195 -0.26 16.05 -3.92
C ASP A 195 -0.98 15.51 -5.18
N LEU A 196 -2.32 15.45 -5.16
CA LEU A 196 -3.15 15.10 -6.33
C LEU A 196 -3.01 16.13 -7.46
N PHE A 197 -3.13 17.42 -7.14
CA PHE A 197 -2.96 18.50 -8.10
C PHE A 197 -1.58 18.45 -8.76
N ALA A 198 -0.52 18.17 -7.98
CA ALA A 198 0.83 18.01 -8.49
C ALA A 198 0.96 16.81 -9.46
N LYS A 199 0.24 15.70 -9.21
CA LYS A 199 0.16 14.60 -10.18
C LYS A 199 -0.54 15.04 -11.44
N TRP A 200 -1.71 15.68 -11.36
CA TRP A 200 -2.40 16.18 -12.54
C TRP A 200 -1.49 17.09 -13.38
N GLN A 201 -0.83 18.08 -12.78
CA GLN A 201 0.11 18.97 -13.48
C GLN A 201 1.25 18.21 -14.19
N LYS A 202 1.73 17.14 -13.56
CA LYS A 202 2.81 16.30 -14.11
C LYS A 202 2.34 15.46 -15.31
N TYR A 203 1.05 15.13 -15.39
CA TYR A 203 0.49 14.19 -16.37
C TYR A 203 -0.44 14.84 -17.40
N LYS A 204 -0.88 16.08 -17.22
CA LYS A 204 -1.93 16.73 -18.05
C LYS A 204 -1.69 16.64 -19.56
N ASP A 205 -0.44 16.71 -20.00
CA ASP A 205 -0.08 16.69 -21.43
C ASP A 205 -0.04 15.26 -22.02
N MET A 206 -0.04 14.21 -21.19
CA MET A 206 0.00 12.80 -21.61
C MET A 206 -1.28 12.02 -21.29
N ILE A 207 -2.23 12.62 -20.58
CA ILE A 207 -3.53 12.02 -20.27
C ILE A 207 -4.23 11.53 -21.54
N SER A 208 -4.17 12.31 -22.62
CA SER A 208 -4.83 12.02 -23.90
C SER A 208 -4.24 10.83 -24.67
N GLU A 209 -3.12 10.25 -24.21
CA GLU A 209 -2.52 9.03 -24.78
C GLU A 209 -3.18 7.73 -24.28
N PHE A 210 -4.15 7.86 -23.38
CA PHE A 210 -4.88 6.76 -22.75
C PHE A 210 -6.38 6.97 -22.95
N ASP A 211 -7.13 5.88 -23.08
CA ASP A 211 -8.60 5.95 -23.05
C ASP A 211 -9.11 6.38 -21.68
N GLU A 212 -8.32 6.08 -20.64
CA GLU A 212 -8.55 6.52 -19.27
C GLU A 212 -7.22 6.66 -18.53
N PHE A 213 -7.08 7.75 -17.77
CA PHE A 213 -5.93 7.97 -16.90
C PHE A 213 -6.39 8.02 -15.45
N ILE A 214 -5.83 7.17 -14.60
CA ILE A 214 -6.23 7.03 -13.20
C ILE A 214 -5.06 7.43 -12.30
N VAL A 215 -5.30 8.34 -11.36
CA VAL A 215 -4.44 8.50 -10.19
C VAL A 215 -5.02 7.65 -9.07
N LEU A 216 -4.31 6.57 -8.72
CA LEU A 216 -4.70 5.60 -7.71
C LEU A 216 -4.01 5.91 -6.39
N CYS A 217 -4.77 6.51 -5.48
CA CYS A 217 -4.32 6.96 -4.17
C CYS A 217 -4.42 5.83 -3.13
N ASP A 218 -3.31 5.52 -2.47
CA ASP A 218 -3.27 4.63 -1.31
C ASP A 218 -3.41 5.43 -0.01
N ALA A 219 -4.62 5.43 0.55
CA ALA A 219 -4.99 6.09 1.81
C ALA A 219 -5.18 5.09 2.98
N ARG A 220 -4.92 3.80 2.76
CA ARG A 220 -5.12 2.72 3.76
C ARG A 220 -4.39 2.96 5.08
N PHE A 221 -3.30 3.72 5.07
CA PHE A 221 -2.53 4.07 6.26
C PHE A 221 -2.58 5.56 6.60
N ALA A 222 -3.41 6.33 5.88
CA ALA A 222 -3.62 7.74 6.13
C ALA A 222 -4.70 7.98 7.21
N GLY A 223 -5.36 6.94 7.71
CA GLY A 223 -6.35 7.04 8.79
C GLY A 223 -7.72 7.54 8.33
N PHE A 224 -8.10 7.25 7.09
CA PHE A 224 -9.45 7.55 6.60
C PHE A 224 -10.41 6.51 7.19
N SER A 225 -11.59 6.94 7.63
CA SER A 225 -12.61 6.06 8.19
C SER A 225 -13.74 5.75 7.21
N ASP A 226 -13.96 6.61 6.23
CA ASP A 226 -15.13 6.55 5.36
C ASP A 226 -14.93 7.37 4.07
N LYS A 227 -16.01 7.50 3.30
CA LYS A 227 -16.03 8.23 2.03
C LYS A 227 -15.99 9.75 2.22
N GLU A 228 -16.44 10.30 3.35
CA GLU A 228 -16.48 11.76 3.57
C GLU A 228 -15.07 12.35 3.61
N ASP A 229 -14.09 11.61 4.14
CA ASP A 229 -12.66 11.96 4.05
C ASP A 229 -12.20 12.10 2.59
N CYS A 230 -12.65 11.19 1.72
CA CYS A 230 -12.34 11.21 0.29
C CYS A 230 -13.00 12.42 -0.40
N ASP A 231 -14.27 12.69 -0.07
CA ASP A 231 -15.03 13.80 -0.64
C ASP A 231 -14.38 15.15 -0.28
N SER A 232 -13.93 15.31 0.97
CA SER A 232 -13.25 16.53 1.44
C SER A 232 -11.99 16.86 0.63
N ILE A 233 -11.20 15.84 0.27
CA ILE A 233 -10.01 16.01 -0.58
C ILE A 233 -10.40 16.45 -1.99
N MET A 234 -11.46 15.87 -2.54
CA MET A 234 -11.92 16.21 -3.88
C MET A 234 -12.51 17.63 -3.93
N GLU A 235 -13.26 18.04 -2.92
CA GLU A 235 -13.77 19.42 -2.79
C GLU A 235 -12.62 20.44 -2.74
N ILE A 236 -11.57 20.17 -1.95
CA ILE A 236 -10.38 21.04 -1.90
C ILE A 236 -9.66 21.05 -3.26
N LEU A 237 -9.54 19.90 -3.93
CA LEU A 237 -8.90 19.81 -5.25
C LEU A 237 -9.62 20.67 -6.30
N GLU A 238 -10.96 20.66 -6.32
CA GLU A 238 -11.77 21.49 -7.21
C GLU A 238 -11.62 23.00 -6.90
N LEU A 239 -11.41 23.35 -5.62
CA LEU A 239 -11.11 24.73 -5.21
C LEU A 239 -9.70 25.19 -5.64
N LEU A 240 -8.72 24.27 -5.76
CA LEU A 240 -7.37 24.59 -6.22
C LEU A 240 -7.34 24.94 -7.72
N ASP A 241 -8.08 24.21 -8.56
CA ASP A 241 -8.28 24.54 -9.97
C ASP A 241 -9.61 23.96 -10.49
N PRO A 242 -10.60 24.82 -10.84
CA PRO A 242 -11.89 24.35 -11.32
C PRO A 242 -11.83 23.77 -12.75
N ASN A 243 -10.68 23.85 -13.44
CA ASN A 243 -10.49 23.30 -14.78
C ASN A 243 -9.74 21.96 -14.76
N ILE A 244 -9.50 21.38 -13.58
CA ILE A 244 -8.90 20.06 -13.47
C ILE A 244 -9.81 19.03 -14.15
N THR A 245 -9.29 18.35 -15.18
CA THR A 245 -10.06 17.38 -15.96
C THR A 245 -9.16 16.36 -16.66
N GLY A 246 -9.78 15.30 -17.19
CA GLY A 246 -9.17 14.27 -18.02
C GLY A 246 -8.63 13.09 -17.24
N MET A 247 -8.75 13.07 -15.91
CA MET A 247 -8.31 11.95 -15.08
C MET A 247 -9.41 11.47 -14.15
N ALA A 248 -9.40 10.17 -13.87
CA ALA A 248 -10.12 9.62 -12.73
C ALA A 248 -9.21 9.62 -11.50
N VAL A 249 -9.77 9.92 -10.34
CA VAL A 249 -9.10 9.76 -9.04
C VAL A 249 -9.76 8.59 -8.32
N CYS A 250 -8.95 7.63 -7.91
CA CYS A 250 -9.40 6.45 -7.18
C CYS A 250 -8.70 6.42 -5.82
N ILE A 251 -9.44 6.49 -4.72
CA ILE A 251 -8.89 6.51 -3.37
C ILE A 251 -9.20 5.19 -2.68
N LEU A 252 -8.15 4.44 -2.34
CA LEU A 252 -8.21 3.16 -1.65
C LEU A 252 -7.99 3.37 -0.15
N TYR A 253 -8.95 2.96 0.68
CA TYR A 253 -8.93 3.17 2.13
C TYR A 253 -9.49 1.97 2.90
N TYR A 254 -9.45 2.01 4.23
CA TYR A 254 -10.11 1.01 5.08
C TYR A 254 -11.38 1.60 5.69
N GLU A 255 -12.49 0.90 5.54
CA GLU A 255 -13.77 1.21 6.18
C GLU A 255 -14.06 0.09 7.18
N GLY A 256 -13.70 0.34 8.44
CA GLY A 256 -13.63 -0.71 9.47
C GLY A 256 -12.56 -1.77 9.12
N GLU A 257 -12.97 -3.04 9.00
CA GLU A 257 -12.07 -4.14 8.61
C GLU A 257 -12.00 -4.37 7.10
N ASN A 258 -12.80 -3.66 6.31
CA ASN A 258 -12.90 -3.85 4.86
C ASN A 258 -12.03 -2.86 4.11
N THR A 259 -11.50 -3.27 2.96
CA THR A 259 -10.89 -2.34 2.00
C THR A 259 -11.99 -1.77 1.11
N SER A 260 -12.06 -0.45 1.02
CA SER A 260 -13.04 0.29 0.22
C SER A 260 -12.33 1.13 -0.85
N LEU A 261 -13.07 1.51 -1.90
CA LEU A 261 -12.57 2.28 -3.03
C LEU A 261 -13.60 3.37 -3.40
N SER A 262 -13.18 4.63 -3.36
CA SER A 262 -13.95 5.76 -3.87
C SER A 262 -13.39 6.20 -5.22
N ARG A 263 -14.26 6.39 -6.22
CA ARG A 263 -13.88 6.83 -7.57
C ARG A 263 -14.55 8.15 -7.91
N TYR A 264 -13.76 9.06 -8.45
CA TYR A 264 -14.17 10.37 -8.95
C TYR A 264 -13.68 10.54 -10.38
N SER A 265 -14.49 11.17 -11.22
CA SER A 265 -14.12 11.50 -12.60
C SER A 265 -14.02 13.01 -12.71
N LEU A 266 -12.87 13.51 -13.14
CA LEU A 266 -12.59 14.93 -13.38
C LEU A 266 -12.58 15.22 -14.89
#